data_AF-A0A8T6NWL7-F1
#
_entry.id   AF-A0A8T6NWL7-F1
#
_cell.length_a   1.000
_cell.length_b   1.000
_cell.length_c   1.000
_cell.angle_alpha   90.00
_cell.angle_beta   90.00
_cell.angle_gamma   90.00
#
_symmetry.space_group_name_H-M   'P 1'
#
loop_
_entity.id
_entity.type
_entity.pdbx_description
1 polymer ?
#
loop_
_entity_poly.entity_id
_entity_poly.type
_entity_poly.pdbx_seq_one_letter_code
_entity_poly.pdbx_strand_id
1 'polypeptide(L)' 'MHVNRIILRDAHSIPTLDITLRSDWTQEPLQSVLLTGPNGSGKTTILRAIAALWESFGVWLDTGFARYGSLSRPW' A
#
# COMPACT_ATOMS: atom_id res chain seq x y z
N MET A 1 -3.95 -3.16 10.76
CA MET A 1 -3.74 -3.56 9.34
C MET A 1 -2.36 -3.07 8.93
N HIS A 2 -1.55 -3.85 8.22
CA HIS A 2 -0.19 -3.44 7.82
C HIS A 2 0.05 -3.77 6.33
N VAL A 3 0.86 -2.95 5.66
CA VAL A 3 1.25 -3.19 4.27
C VAL A 3 2.31 -4.29 4.26
N ASN A 4 2.04 -5.40 3.59
CA ASN A 4 2.95 -6.55 3.55
C ASN A 4 3.98 -6.45 2.42
N ARG A 5 3.61 -5.87 1.29
CA ARG A 5 4.41 -5.86 0.06
C ARG A 5 4.03 -4.67 -0.80
N ILE A 6 5.01 -4.07 -1.47
CA ILE A 6 4.82 -2.99 -2.43
C ILE A 6 5.36 -3.47 -3.78
N ILE A 7 4.52 -3.38 -4.81
CA ILE A 7 4.87 -3.78 -6.18
C ILE A 7 4.59 -2.58 -7.09
N LEU A 8 5.62 -2.08 -7.76
CA LEU A 8 5.54 -1.08 -8.81
C LEU A 8 5.91 -1.72 -10.13
N ARG A 9 5.03 -1.58 -11.12
CA ARG A 9 5.23 -2.06 -12.49
C ARG A 9 4.90 -0.91 -13.45
N ASP A 10 5.69 -0.78 -14.51
CA ASP A 10 5.44 0.12 -15.64
C ASP A 10 5.26 1.60 -15.27
N ALA A 11 5.85 2.03 -14.16
CA ALA A 11 5.71 3.38 -13.64
C ALA A 11 6.69 4.38 -14.29
N HIS A 12 6.67 4.52 -15.62
CA HIS A 12 7.45 5.46 -16.45
C HIS A 12 8.86 5.85 -15.95
N SER A 13 8.97 6.82 -15.04
CA SER A 13 10.25 7.30 -14.47
C SER A 13 10.73 6.56 -13.22
N ILE A 14 9.99 5.54 -12.78
CA ILE A 14 10.24 4.73 -11.58
C ILE A 14 10.51 3.30 -12.04
N PRO A 15 11.64 2.69 -11.63
CA PRO A 15 11.94 1.32 -11.98
C PRO A 15 10.89 0.36 -11.41
N THR A 16 10.74 -0.79 -12.06
CA THR A 16 9.99 -1.91 -11.49
C THR A 16 10.58 -2.25 -10.12
N LEU A 17 9.71 -2.29 -9.11
CA LEU A 17 10.11 -2.45 -7.72
C LEU A 17 9.20 -3.46 -7.06
N ASP A 18 9.77 -4.49 -6.45
CA ASP A 18 9.05 -5.49 -5.69
C ASP A 18 9.74 -5.62 -4.33
N ILE A 19 9.12 -5.05 -3.30
CA ILE A 19 9.68 -5.02 -1.95
C ILE A 19 8.68 -5.66 -0.99
N THR A 20 9.15 -6.66 -0.25
CA THR A 20 8.44 -7.22 0.90
C THR A 20 8.77 -6.39 2.15
N LEU A 21 7.75 -5.98 2.90
CA LEU A 21 7.89 -5.15 4.10
C LEU A 21 7.92 -6.01 5.37
N ARG A 22 8.75 -7.05 5.36
CA ARG A 22 8.95 -7.97 6.48
C ARG A 22 10.43 -8.11 6.79
N SER A 23 10.73 -8.30 8.05
CA SER A 23 12.05 -8.70 8.51
C SER A 23 12.36 -10.11 8.03
N ASP A 24 13.47 -10.31 7.32
CA ASP A 24 13.90 -11.63 6.86
C ASP A 24 14.18 -12.58 8.05
N TRP A 25 14.62 -12.02 9.18
CA TRP A 25 15.01 -12.77 10.37
C TRP A 25 13.84 -13.13 11.27
N THR A 26 12.98 -12.15 11.58
CA THR A 26 11.88 -12.33 12.55
C THR A 26 10.55 -12.63 11.89
N GLN A 27 10.45 -12.44 10.57
CA GLN A 27 9.18 -12.50 9.82
C GLN A 27 8.12 -11.54 10.38
N GLU A 28 8.53 -10.51 11.09
CA GLU A 28 7.62 -9.46 11.58
C GLU A 28 7.52 -8.32 10.57
N PRO A 29 6.39 -7.59 10.54
CA PRO A 29 6.25 -6.40 9.72
C PRO A 29 7.31 -5.36 10.09
N LEU A 30 7.90 -4.73 9.08
CA LEU A 30 8.84 -3.62 9.30
C LEU A 30 8.10 -2.44 9.95
N GLN A 31 8.67 -1.87 11.02
CA GLN A 31 8.10 -0.69 11.68
C GLN A 31 8.36 0.60 10.91
N SER A 32 9.46 0.66 10.15
CA SER A 32 9.82 1.80 9.33
C SER A 32 10.57 1.33 8.08
N VAL A 33 10.44 2.11 7.01
CA VAL A 33 11.06 1.84 5.71
C VAL A 33 11.69 3.13 5.21
N LEU A 34 12.96 3.06 4.81
CA LEU A 34 13.67 4.20 4.23
C LEU A 34 13.62 4.13 2.70
N LEU A 35 13.03 5.15 2.08
CA LEU A 35 13.08 5.32 0.63
C LEU A 35 14.20 6.30 0.26
N THR A 36 15.28 5.80 -0.32
CA THR A 36 16.48 6.58 -0.69
C THR A 36 16.80 6.48 -2.19
N GLY A 37 17.52 7.48 -2.70
CA GLY A 37 17.96 7.55 -4.11
C GLY A 37 18.28 8.98 -4.57
N PRO A 38 18.81 9.17 -5.79
CA PRO A 38 19.15 10.49 -6.35
C PRO A 38 17.94 11.44 -6.45
N ASN A 39 18.19 12.75 -6.52
CA ASN A 39 17.14 13.73 -6.81
C ASN A 39 16.49 13.42 -8.17
N GLY A 40 15.16 13.51 -8.25
CA GLY A 40 14.40 13.17 -9.46
C GLY A 40 14.09 11.68 -9.67
N SER A 41 14.54 10.77 -8.80
CA SER A 41 14.29 9.32 -8.92
C SER A 41 12.84 8.87 -8.64
N GLY A 42 11.89 9.79 -8.51
CA GLY A 42 10.47 9.48 -8.30
C GLY A 42 10.05 9.13 -6.87
N LYS A 43 10.90 9.32 -5.84
CA LYS A 43 10.55 9.00 -4.43
C LYS A 43 9.25 9.63 -3.94
N THR A 44 9.09 10.94 -4.17
CA THR A 44 7.86 11.67 -3.81
C THR A 44 6.65 11.14 -4.58
N THR A 45 6.84 10.74 -5.84
CA THR A 45 5.79 10.16 -6.67
C THR A 45 5.32 8.81 -6.09
N ILE A 46 6.25 7.94 -5.67
CA ILE A 46 5.93 6.67 -5.01
C ILE A 46 5.12 6.91 -3.73
N LEU A 47 5.59 7.81 -2.86
CA LEU A 47 4.91 8.12 -1.60
C LEU A 47 3.49 8.66 -1.82
N ARG A 48 3.30 9.54 -2.83
CA ARG A 48 1.97 10.04 -3.20
C ARG A 48 1.06 8.93 -3.71
N ALA A 49 1.56 8.03 -4.55
CA ALA A 49 0.78 6.90 -5.05
C ALA A 49 0.33 5.96 -3.92
N ILE A 50 1.23 5.65 -2.97
CA ILE A 50 0.90 4.85 -1.78
C ILE A 50 -0.19 5.54 -0.93
N ALA A 51 -0.05 6.85 -0.67
CA ALA A 51 -1.04 7.60 0.10
C ALA A 51 -2.42 7.60 -0.58
N ALA A 52 -2.48 7.84 -1.90
CA ALA A 52 -3.72 7.83 -2.66
C ALA A 52 -4.41 6.45 -2.67
N LEU A 53 -3.63 5.37 -2.82
CA LEU A 53 -4.16 4.01 -2.73
C LEU A 53 -4.68 3.68 -1.33
N TRP A 54 -3.98 4.12 -0.28
CA TRP A 54 -4.40 3.90 1.11
C TRP A 54 -5.72 4.61 1.41
N GLU A 55 -5.85 5.86 0.98
CA GLU A 55 -7.09 6.64 1.14
C GLU A 55 -8.25 6.01 0.37
N SER A 56 -8.03 5.64 -0.90
CA SER A 56 -9.03 4.96 -1.72
C SER A 56 -9.48 3.64 -1.10
N PHE A 57 -8.54 2.90 -0.51
CA PHE A 57 -8.83 1.65 0.18
C PHE A 57 -9.64 1.87 1.46
N GLY A 58 -9.35 2.93 2.23
CA GLY A 58 -10.15 3.31 3.39
C GLY A 58 -11.60 3.62 3.01
N VAL A 59 -11.80 4.44 1.96
CA VAL A 59 -13.15 4.73 1.43
C VAL A 59 -13.86 3.46 0.96
N TRP A 60 -13.15 2.56 0.29
CA TRP A 60 -13.72 1.28 -0.15
C TRP A 60 -14.15 0.41 1.02
N LEU A 61 -13.36 0.35 2.10
CA LEU A 61 -13.76 -0.36 3.32
C LEU A 61 -15.05 0.25 3.88
N ASP A 62 -15.09 1.57 4.09
CA ASP A 62 -16.25 2.24 4.69
C ASP A 62 -17.53 2.06 3.86
N THR A 63 -17.41 2.18 2.52
CA THR A 63 -18.54 2.04 1.59
C THR A 63 -18.94 0.58 1.33
N GLY A 64 -17.97 -0.34 1.29
CA GLY A 64 -18.17 -1.77 1.11
C GLY A 64 -18.86 -2.41 2.31
N PHE A 65 -18.46 -2.03 3.53
CA PHE A 65 -19.17 -2.43 4.75
C PHE A 65 -20.59 -1.86 4.79
N ALA A 66 -20.81 -0.63 4.31
CA ALA A 66 -22.15 -0.05 4.25
C ALA A 66 -23.07 -0.76 3.23
N ARG A 67 -22.55 -1.25 2.10
CA ARG A 67 -23.33 -1.98 1.07
C ARG A 67 -23.59 -3.45 1.41
N TYR A 68 -22.67 -4.12 2.11
CA TYR A 68 -22.85 -5.53 2.47
C TYR A 68 -23.45 -5.72 3.88
N GLY A 69 -23.28 -4.75 4.78
CA GLY A 69 -23.85 -4.78 6.14
C GLY A 69 -25.36 -4.57 6.22
N SER A 70 -26.01 -4.12 5.14
CA SER A 70 -27.49 -3.99 5.08
C SER A 70 -28.19 -5.22 4.48
N LEU A 71 -27.45 -6.17 3.90
CA LEU A 71 -28.03 -7.37 3.25
C LEU A 71 -27.76 -8.69 3.98
N SER A 72 -27.24 -8.68 5.22
CA SER A 72 -27.11 -9.91 6.01
C SER A 72 -27.65 -9.76 7.43
N ARG A 73 -28.97 -9.80 7.55
CA ARG A 73 -29.68 -10.65 8.53
C ARG A 73 -31.03 -11.15 7.99
N PRO A 74 -31.04 -12.18 7.12
CA PRO A 74 -32.04 -13.22 7.22
C PRO A 74 -31.41 -14.35 8.05
N TRP A 75 -31.98 -14.57 9.24
CA TRP A 75 -31.61 -15.55 10.29
C TRP A 75 -30.20 -15.42 10.89
#